data_AF-A0A9N9GJ42-F1
#
_entry.id   AF-A0A9N9GJ42-F1
#
_cell.length_a   1.000
_cell.length_b   1.000
_cell.length_c   1.000
_cell.angle_alpha   90.00
_cell.angle_beta   90.00
_cell.angle_gamma   90.00
#
_symmetry.space_group_name_H-M   'P 1'
#
loop_
_entity.id
_entity.type
_entity.pdbx_description
1 polymer ?
#
loop_
_entity_poly.entity_id
_entity_poly.type
_entity_poly.pdbx_seq_one_letter_code
_entity_poly.pdbx_strand_id
1 'polypeptide(L)'
;MNTTDISTNNSTTVYNSSNGLTKYDKLVIIHGVLLSVPFLLVTPIAIGIVRFGKTRLPNFWFRLHWSLQLLIATPLVIGGFVIAHFIQNESNRIKNWALDPHSIFGHIAGIGFLLETVLGWIHHKLWKPDRGNVAWWTKLHRIWGYIVCFSAFISIGFGLRLYEVPVACNTSSKPQQESEQDAKE
;
A
#
# COMPACT_ATOMS: atom_id res chain seq x y z
N MET A 1 6.46 -72.09 -4.47
CA MET A 1 6.41 -71.01 -5.48
C MET A 1 5.08 -70.31 -5.32
N ASN A 2 5.08 -69.08 -4.80
CA ASN A 2 3.90 -68.23 -4.72
C ASN A 2 4.35 -66.82 -5.11
N THR A 3 3.90 -66.37 -6.28
CA THR A 3 4.22 -65.09 -6.90
C THR A 3 3.42 -63.98 -6.22
N THR A 4 4.12 -63.05 -5.57
CA THR A 4 3.56 -61.78 -5.09
C THR A 4 3.62 -60.78 -6.24
N ASP A 5 2.46 -60.49 -6.85
CA ASP A 5 2.30 -59.36 -7.76
C ASP A 5 2.22 -58.07 -6.92
N ILE A 6 3.29 -57.28 -6.96
CA ILE A 6 3.31 -55.91 -6.44
C ILE A 6 2.78 -55.01 -7.55
N SER A 7 1.52 -54.58 -7.45
CA SER A 7 0.97 -53.53 -8.29
C SER A 7 1.53 -52.17 -7.84
N THR A 8 2.51 -51.66 -8.58
CA THR A 8 3.01 -50.29 -8.41
C THR A 8 1.96 -49.30 -8.90
N ASN A 9 1.11 -48.85 -7.98
CA ASN A 9 0.24 -47.70 -8.14
C ASN A 9 1.08 -46.41 -8.21
N ASN A 10 1.60 -46.13 -9.40
CA ASN A 10 2.11 -44.81 -9.78
C ASN A 10 0.95 -43.81 -9.79
N SER A 11 0.65 -43.27 -8.62
CA SER A 11 -0.17 -42.08 -8.45
C SER A 11 0.59 -40.90 -9.03
N THR A 12 0.49 -40.76 -10.35
CA THR A 12 0.91 -39.57 -11.09
C THR A 12 0.14 -38.39 -10.48
N THR A 13 0.79 -37.68 -9.57
CA THR A 13 0.24 -36.47 -8.97
C THR A 13 0.26 -35.44 -10.09
N VAL A 14 -0.87 -35.33 -10.80
CA VAL A 14 -1.11 -34.24 -11.72
C VAL A 14 -1.10 -32.98 -10.86
N TYR A 15 0.05 -32.32 -10.79
CA TYR A 15 0.15 -30.96 -10.32
C TYR A 15 -0.67 -30.12 -11.30
N ASN A 16 -1.95 -29.96 -11.00
CA ASN A 16 -2.76 -28.88 -11.52
C ASN A 16 -2.14 -27.59 -10.97
N SER A 17 -1.03 -27.16 -11.58
CA SER A 17 -0.52 -25.80 -11.46
C SER A 17 -1.57 -24.92 -12.14
N SER A 18 -2.60 -24.56 -11.38
CA SER A 18 -3.47 -23.46 -11.73
C SER A 18 -2.56 -22.24 -11.78
N ASN A 19 -2.14 -21.85 -12.99
CA ASN A 19 -1.30 -20.69 -13.30
C ASN A 19 -2.00 -19.34 -12.97
N GLY A 20 -2.90 -19.32 -11.96
CA GLY A 20 -3.67 -18.17 -11.54
C GLY A 20 -3.07 -17.54 -10.29
N LEU A 21 -3.17 -16.21 -10.21
CA LEU A 21 -2.77 -15.46 -9.02
C LEU A 21 -3.48 -15.98 -7.77
N THR A 22 -2.72 -16.12 -6.69
CA THR A 22 -3.28 -16.46 -5.37
C THR A 22 -4.18 -15.33 -4.86
N LYS A 23 -5.04 -15.62 -3.88
CA LYS A 23 -5.84 -14.58 -3.20
C LYS A 23 -4.95 -13.46 -2.65
N TYR A 24 -3.80 -13.82 -2.08
CA TYR A 24 -2.81 -12.88 -1.56
C TYR A 24 -2.29 -11.95 -2.66
N ASP A 25 -1.85 -12.50 -3.80
CA ASP A 25 -1.30 -11.72 -4.91
C ASP A 25 -2.34 -10.73 -5.45
N LYS A 26 -3.60 -11.17 -5.58
CA LYS A 26 -4.71 -10.31 -5.99
C LYS A 26 -4.92 -9.14 -5.02
N LEU A 27 -4.91 -9.42 -3.71
CA LEU A 27 -5.09 -8.38 -2.69
C LEU A 27 -3.92 -7.38 -2.69
N VAL A 28 -2.69 -7.85 -2.84
CA VAL A 28 -1.49 -6.98 -2.95
C VAL A 28 -1.59 -6.07 -4.17
N ILE A 29 -1.99 -6.59 -5.33
CA ILE A 29 -2.19 -5.79 -6.54
C ILE A 29 -3.28 -4.74 -6.32
N ILE A 30 -4.43 -5.15 -5.75
CA ILE A 30 -5.54 -4.24 -5.49
C ILE A 30 -5.11 -3.12 -4.53
N HIS A 31 -4.39 -3.44 -3.45
CA HIS A 31 -3.81 -2.46 -2.53
C HIS A 31 -2.87 -1.49 -3.26
N GLY A 32 -1.95 -2.01 -4.06
CA GLY A 32 -1.00 -1.22 -4.83
C GLY A 32 -1.70 -0.25 -5.78
N VAL A 33 -2.73 -0.69 -6.50
CA VAL A 33 -3.53 0.17 -7.40
C VAL A 33 -4.30 1.23 -6.62
N LEU A 34 -5.00 0.84 -5.56
CA LEU A 34 -5.81 1.74 -4.72
C LEU A 34 -5.00 2.88 -4.11
N LEU A 35 -3.73 2.65 -3.75
CA LEU A 35 -2.86 3.69 -3.20
C LEU A 35 -2.04 4.42 -4.27
N SER A 36 -1.62 3.75 -5.34
CA SER A 36 -0.81 4.40 -6.39
C SER A 36 -1.63 5.42 -7.19
N VAL A 37 -2.89 5.11 -7.53
CA VAL A 37 -3.77 6.03 -8.29
C VAL A 37 -3.97 7.39 -7.59
N PRO A 38 -4.40 7.45 -6.31
CA PRO A 38 -4.63 8.74 -5.67
C PRO A 38 -3.35 9.55 -5.46
N PHE A 39 -2.21 8.89 -5.21
CA PHE A 39 -0.94 9.60 -4.95
C PHE A 39 -0.17 9.96 -6.23
N LEU A 40 -0.22 9.16 -7.31
CA LEU A 40 0.50 9.43 -8.56
C LEU A 40 -0.31 10.25 -9.57
N LEU A 41 -1.65 10.16 -9.53
CA LEU A 41 -2.50 10.83 -10.52
C LEU A 41 -3.36 11.91 -9.87
N VAL A 42 -4.23 11.54 -8.94
CA VAL A 42 -5.25 12.46 -8.40
C VAL A 42 -4.60 13.61 -7.65
N THR A 43 -3.65 13.33 -6.76
CA THR A 43 -2.98 14.35 -5.93
C THR A 43 -2.16 15.33 -6.78
N PRO A 44 -1.30 14.91 -7.73
CA PRO A 44 -0.59 15.84 -8.60
C PRO A 44 -1.52 16.72 -9.44
N ILE A 45 -2.62 16.15 -9.95
CA ILE A 45 -3.65 16.93 -10.66
C ILE A 45 -4.27 17.98 -9.73
N ALA A 46 -4.66 17.58 -8.51
CA ALA A 46 -5.23 18.49 -7.51
C ALA A 46 -4.27 19.62 -7.11
N ILE A 47 -2.96 19.35 -7.03
CA ILE A 47 -1.91 20.37 -6.79
C ILE A 47 -1.80 21.31 -7.99
N GLY A 48 -1.80 20.77 -9.22
CA GLY A 48 -1.80 21.56 -10.45
C GLY A 48 -2.98 22.53 -10.53
N ILE A 49 -4.17 22.08 -10.13
CA ILE A 49 -5.38 22.91 -10.06
C ILE A 49 -5.21 24.08 -9.09
N VAL A 50 -4.59 23.88 -7.92
CA VAL A 50 -4.35 24.98 -6.98
C VAL A 50 -3.32 25.96 -7.54
N ARG A 51 -2.33 25.48 -8.29
CA ARG A 51 -1.26 26.31 -8.86
C ARG A 51 -1.75 27.16 -10.04
N PHE A 52 -2.50 26.57 -10.96
CA PHE A 52 -2.91 27.21 -12.22
C PHE A 52 -4.38 27.65 -12.23
N GLY A 53 -5.24 26.96 -11.49
CA GLY A 53 -6.68 27.21 -11.44
C GLY A 53 -7.06 28.49 -10.69
N LYS A 54 -6.21 29.00 -9.79
CA LYS A 54 -6.48 30.29 -9.12
C LYS A 54 -6.63 31.45 -10.10
N THR A 55 -5.87 31.45 -11.18
CA THR A 55 -5.93 32.51 -12.21
C THR A 55 -6.96 32.20 -13.29
N ARG A 56 -7.13 30.92 -13.66
CA ARG A 56 -7.98 30.51 -14.79
C ARG A 56 -9.43 30.19 -14.42
N LEU A 57 -9.69 29.78 -13.18
CA LEU A 57 -10.98 29.26 -12.70
C LEU A 57 -11.28 29.76 -11.26
N PRO A 58 -11.38 31.08 -11.02
CA PRO A 58 -11.40 31.68 -9.68
C PRO A 58 -12.52 31.17 -8.77
N ASN A 59 -13.67 30.80 -9.34
CA ASN A 59 -14.83 30.30 -8.57
C ASN A 59 -14.88 28.77 -8.48
N PHE A 60 -14.07 28.04 -9.25
CA PHE A 60 -14.18 26.59 -9.38
C PHE A 60 -12.95 25.82 -8.90
N TRP A 61 -11.77 26.44 -8.87
CA TRP A 61 -10.52 25.77 -8.47
C TRP A 61 -10.61 25.10 -7.10
N PHE A 62 -11.25 25.76 -6.13
CA PHE A 62 -11.38 25.23 -4.78
C PHE A 62 -12.31 24.02 -4.75
N ARG A 63 -13.47 24.10 -5.42
CA ARG A 63 -14.42 22.98 -5.51
C ARG A 63 -13.75 21.77 -6.18
N LEU A 64 -13.02 21.99 -7.26
CA LEU A 64 -12.33 20.92 -7.98
C LEU A 64 -11.22 20.28 -7.13
N HIS A 65 -10.38 21.10 -6.48
CA HIS A 65 -9.33 20.61 -5.58
C HIS A 65 -9.92 19.80 -4.41
N TRP A 66 -10.93 20.35 -3.74
CA TRP A 66 -11.61 19.69 -2.63
C TRP A 66 -12.31 18.40 -3.06
N SER A 67 -13.04 18.40 -4.17
CA SER A 67 -13.74 17.21 -4.66
C SER A 67 -12.78 16.11 -5.08
N LEU A 68 -11.67 16.42 -5.75
CA LEU A 68 -10.67 15.41 -6.10
C LEU A 68 -10.05 14.77 -4.86
N GLN A 69 -9.71 15.59 -3.85
CA GLN A 69 -9.10 15.06 -2.63
C GLN A 69 -10.11 14.29 -1.78
N LEU A 70 -11.25 14.88 -1.45
CA LEU A 70 -12.21 14.28 -0.52
C LEU A 70 -13.05 13.16 -1.16
N LEU A 71 -13.56 13.35 -2.37
CA LEU A 71 -14.53 12.41 -2.95
C LEU A 71 -13.87 11.28 -3.73
N ILE A 72 -12.63 11.48 -4.20
CA ILE A 72 -11.92 10.49 -5.01
C ILE A 72 -10.72 9.95 -4.25
N ALA A 73 -9.75 10.79 -3.85
CA ALA A 73 -8.54 10.28 -3.22
C ALA A 73 -8.80 9.65 -1.84
N THR A 74 -9.60 10.28 -0.97
CA THR A 74 -9.89 9.75 0.37
C THR A 74 -10.47 8.34 0.39
N PRO A 75 -11.55 7.99 -0.34
CA PRO A 75 -12.07 6.63 -0.31
C PRO A 75 -11.08 5.60 -0.87
N LEU A 76 -10.30 5.97 -1.89
CA LEU A 76 -9.24 5.10 -2.44
C LEU A 76 -8.14 4.84 -1.41
N VAL A 77 -7.68 5.89 -0.72
CA VAL A 77 -6.67 5.78 0.34
C VAL A 77 -7.17 4.92 1.50
N ILE A 78 -8.40 5.14 1.98
CA ILE A 78 -9.01 4.34 3.04
C ILE A 78 -9.13 2.87 2.61
N GLY A 79 -9.67 2.61 1.41
CA GLY A 79 -9.82 1.26 0.88
C GLY A 79 -8.47 0.53 0.75
N GLY A 80 -7.44 1.21 0.25
CA GLY A 80 -6.09 0.67 0.17
C GLY A 80 -5.51 0.31 1.54
N PHE A 81 -5.72 1.14 2.56
CA PHE A 81 -5.28 0.87 3.94
C PHE A 81 -6.00 -0.30 4.59
N VAL A 82 -7.33 -0.39 4.40
CA VAL A 82 -8.13 -1.51 4.91
C VAL A 82 -7.61 -2.82 4.33
N ILE A 83 -7.33 -2.87 3.03
CA ILE A 83 -6.76 -4.06 2.39
C ILE A 83 -5.35 -4.36 2.91
N ALA A 84 -4.52 -3.35 3.14
CA ALA A 84 -3.18 -3.54 3.71
C ALA A 84 -3.23 -4.27 5.07
N HIS A 85 -4.09 -3.81 5.98
CA HIS A 85 -4.29 -4.44 7.29
C HIS A 85 -4.90 -5.84 7.18
N PHE A 86 -5.79 -6.05 6.22
CA PHE A 86 -6.36 -7.37 5.98
C PHE A 86 -5.31 -8.38 5.51
N ILE A 87 -4.44 -7.99 4.55
CA ILE A 87 -3.31 -8.81 4.08
C ILE A 87 -2.38 -9.16 5.23
N GLN A 88 -2.09 -8.18 6.09
CA GLN A 88 -1.21 -8.34 7.24
C GLN A 88 -1.76 -9.35 8.25
N ASN A 89 -3.05 -9.27 8.56
CA ASN A 89 -3.70 -10.20 9.49
C ASN A 89 -3.82 -11.62 8.93
N GLU A 90 -4.12 -11.79 7.63
CA GLU A 90 -4.29 -13.14 7.04
C GLU A 90 -2.96 -13.85 6.79
N SER A 91 -1.91 -13.13 6.39
CA SER A 91 -0.73 -13.78 5.82
C SER A 91 0.34 -14.16 6.83
N ASN A 92 0.52 -13.42 7.94
CA ASN A 92 1.70 -13.54 8.83
C ASN A 92 3.06 -13.57 8.09
N ARG A 93 3.08 -13.18 6.80
CA ARG A 93 4.20 -13.38 5.88
C ARG A 93 5.30 -12.36 6.09
N ILE A 94 4.95 -11.18 6.59
CA ILE A 94 5.88 -10.08 6.82
C ILE A 94 6.14 -9.99 8.33
N LYS A 95 7.17 -10.71 8.78
CA LYS A 95 7.74 -10.48 10.12
C LYS A 95 8.32 -9.07 10.16
N ASN A 96 8.06 -8.33 11.24
CA ASN A 96 8.54 -6.95 11.42
C ASN A 96 8.06 -5.93 10.38
N TRP A 97 6.85 -6.11 9.84
CA TRP A 97 6.21 -5.17 8.91
C TRP A 97 6.22 -3.70 9.40
N ALA A 98 6.22 -3.47 10.71
CA ALA A 98 6.23 -2.12 11.29
C ALA A 98 7.59 -1.40 11.11
N LEU A 99 8.67 -2.16 10.88
CA LEU A 99 10.01 -1.64 10.64
C LEU A 99 10.36 -1.58 9.15
N ASP A 100 9.50 -2.13 8.30
CA ASP A 100 9.70 -2.11 6.85
C ASP A 100 9.54 -0.67 6.31
N PRO A 101 10.49 -0.18 5.48
CA PRO A 101 10.43 1.18 4.95
C PRO A 101 9.16 1.47 4.13
N HIS A 102 8.67 0.51 3.33
CA HIS A 102 7.43 0.71 2.57
C HIS A 102 6.25 0.95 3.52
N SER A 103 6.16 0.14 4.58
CA SER A 103 5.14 0.29 5.62
C SER A 103 5.26 1.63 6.36
N ILE A 104 6.45 2.02 6.83
CA ILE A 104 6.65 3.27 7.58
C ILE A 104 6.23 4.48 6.75
N PHE A 105 6.79 4.62 5.54
CA PHE A 105 6.46 5.74 4.66
C PHE A 105 5.01 5.68 4.17
N GLY A 106 4.48 4.46 4.00
CA GLY A 106 3.09 4.23 3.65
C GLY A 106 2.14 4.78 4.71
N HIS A 107 2.39 4.48 6.00
CA HIS A 107 1.60 5.00 7.12
C HIS A 107 1.70 6.51 7.26
N ILE A 108 2.90 7.08 7.10
CA ILE A 108 3.09 8.54 7.07
C ILE A 108 2.26 9.16 5.95
N ALA A 109 2.29 8.57 4.75
CA ALA A 109 1.52 9.06 3.61
C ALA A 109 0.00 8.92 3.82
N GLY A 110 -0.49 7.76 4.24
CA GLY A 110 -1.91 7.50 4.40
C GLY A 110 -2.55 8.26 5.54
N ILE A 111 -2.03 8.11 6.76
CA ILE A 111 -2.54 8.82 7.94
C ILE A 111 -2.31 10.31 7.77
N GLY A 112 -1.14 10.71 7.27
CA GLY A 112 -0.83 12.09 6.97
C GLY A 112 -1.76 12.71 5.94
N PHE A 113 -2.20 11.95 4.93
CA PHE A 113 -3.20 12.39 3.95
C PHE A 113 -4.59 12.65 4.58
N LEU A 114 -5.01 11.79 5.51
CA LEU A 114 -6.26 12.01 6.25
C LEU A 114 -6.17 13.27 7.12
N LEU A 115 -5.03 13.46 7.79
CA LEU A 115 -4.74 14.70 8.55
C LEU A 115 -4.71 15.93 7.63
N GLU A 116 -4.12 15.83 6.44
CA GLU A 116 -4.13 16.88 5.42
C GLU A 116 -5.56 17.27 5.00
N THR A 117 -6.46 16.29 4.88
CA THR A 117 -7.86 16.55 4.53
C THR A 117 -8.56 17.38 5.62
N VAL A 118 -8.29 17.06 6.89
CA VAL A 118 -8.79 17.84 8.04
C VAL A 118 -8.17 19.23 8.08
N LEU A 119 -6.85 19.35 7.87
CA LEU A 119 -6.15 20.63 7.82
C LEU A 119 -6.66 21.52 6.68
N GLY A 120 -6.97 20.93 5.51
CA GLY A 120 -7.58 21.63 4.39
C GLY A 120 -8.96 22.18 4.72
N TRP A 121 -9.78 21.42 5.45
CA TRP A 121 -11.08 21.88 5.95
C TRP A 121 -10.94 23.03 6.94
N ILE A 122 -10.04 22.89 7.92
CA ILE A 122 -9.74 23.95 8.92
C ILE A 122 -9.25 25.21 8.19
N HIS A 123 -8.33 25.07 7.23
CA HIS A 123 -7.81 26.17 6.43
C HIS A 123 -8.92 26.92 5.71
N HIS A 124 -9.87 26.21 5.11
CA HIS A 124 -11.01 26.83 4.44
C HIS A 124 -11.96 27.53 5.42
N LYS A 125 -12.32 26.88 6.53
CA LYS A 125 -13.25 27.42 7.53
C LYS A 125 -12.68 28.66 8.23
N LEU A 126 -11.38 28.64 8.49
CA LEU A 126 -10.64 29.74 9.09
C LEU A 126 -10.02 30.66 8.05
N TRP A 127 -10.55 30.77 6.82
CA TRP A 127 -10.06 31.75 5.86
C TRP A 127 -10.69 33.13 6.12
N LYS A 128 -9.91 34.21 6.07
CA LYS A 128 -10.41 35.60 6.03
C LYS A 128 -9.59 36.37 4.98
N PRO A 129 -10.23 37.18 4.12
CA PRO A 129 -9.56 37.92 3.05
C PRO A 129 -8.65 39.04 3.59
N ASP A 130 -9.03 39.72 4.66
CA ASP A 130 -8.34 40.94 5.15
C ASP A 130 -7.15 40.67 6.07
N ARG A 131 -6.46 39.54 5.92
CA ARG A 131 -5.27 39.24 6.74
C ARG A 131 -4.02 39.75 6.05
N GLY A 132 -3.29 40.64 6.71
CA GLY A 132 -1.99 41.12 6.24
C GLY A 132 -0.89 40.04 6.19
N ASN A 133 -1.10 38.89 6.86
CA ASN A 133 -0.14 37.78 6.91
C ASN A 133 -0.81 36.42 6.68
N VAL A 134 -0.06 35.50 6.07
CA VAL A 134 -0.48 34.10 5.88
C VAL A 134 -0.55 33.41 7.24
N ALA A 135 -1.74 32.93 7.61
CA ALA A 135 -1.97 32.25 8.87
C ALA A 135 -1.13 30.96 8.96
N TRP A 136 -0.70 30.61 10.16
CA TRP A 136 0.21 29.47 10.36
C TRP A 136 -0.42 28.12 9.94
N TRP A 137 -1.73 27.95 10.06
CA TRP A 137 -2.48 26.77 9.59
C TRP A 137 -2.35 26.59 8.06
N THR A 138 -2.33 27.68 7.30
CA THR A 138 -2.12 27.65 5.84
C THR A 138 -0.71 27.18 5.51
N LYS A 139 0.29 27.64 6.28
CA LYS A 139 1.68 27.18 6.12
C LYS A 139 1.80 25.71 6.48
N LEU A 140 1.14 25.27 7.56
CA LEU A 140 1.12 23.88 8.00
C LEU A 140 0.52 22.97 6.92
N HIS A 141 -0.69 23.26 6.44
CA HIS A 141 -1.34 22.51 5.35
C HIS A 141 -0.46 22.43 4.09
N ARG A 142 0.29 23.49 3.76
CA ARG A 142 1.18 23.47 2.61
C ARG A 142 2.42 22.60 2.84
N ILE A 143 3.10 22.77 3.98
CA ILE A 143 4.35 22.06 4.28
C ILE A 143 4.07 20.58 4.53
N TRP A 144 3.04 20.28 5.32
CA TRP A 144 2.62 18.92 5.63
C TRP A 144 2.17 18.18 4.36
N GLY A 145 1.45 18.84 3.45
CA GLY A 145 1.11 18.29 2.14
C GLY A 145 2.33 17.87 1.30
N TYR A 146 3.44 18.62 1.35
CA TYR A 146 4.68 18.21 0.68
C TYR A 146 5.32 16.98 1.34
N ILE A 147 5.33 16.92 2.67
CA ILE A 147 5.87 15.77 3.41
C ILE A 147 5.09 14.50 3.08
N VAL A 148 3.76 14.57 3.08
CA VAL A 148 2.86 13.46 2.74
C VAL A 148 3.08 13.00 1.30
N CYS A 149 3.11 13.93 0.36
CA CYS A 149 3.30 13.62 -1.05
C CYS A 149 4.66 12.94 -1.31
N PHE A 150 5.73 13.47 -0.72
CA PHE A 150 7.07 12.89 -0.84
C PHE A 150 7.17 11.50 -0.21
N SER A 151 6.57 11.32 0.97
CA SER A 151 6.49 10.02 1.64
C SER A 151 5.75 8.98 0.79
N ALA A 152 4.68 9.38 0.10
CA ALA A 152 3.93 8.49 -0.79
C ALA A 152 4.79 7.98 -1.96
N PHE A 153 5.53 8.88 -2.63
CA PHE A 153 6.42 8.47 -3.73
C PHE A 153 7.50 7.49 -3.26
N ILE A 154 8.10 7.73 -2.10
CA ILE A 154 9.07 6.81 -1.50
C ILE A 154 8.43 5.45 -1.19
N SER A 155 7.26 5.45 -0.55
CA SER A 155 6.55 4.22 -0.19
C SER A 155 6.16 3.40 -1.43
N ILE A 156 5.70 4.04 -2.51
CA ILE A 156 5.39 3.36 -3.78
C ILE A 156 6.65 2.71 -4.36
N GLY A 157 7.78 3.42 -4.37
CA GLY A 157 9.05 2.86 -4.85
C GLY A 157 9.49 1.62 -4.07
N PHE A 158 9.38 1.65 -2.74
CA PHE A 158 9.68 0.46 -1.92
C PHE A 158 8.65 -0.67 -2.11
N GLY A 159 7.36 -0.33 -2.28
CA GLY A 159 6.30 -1.30 -2.50
C GLY A 159 6.47 -2.09 -3.80
N LEU A 160 6.88 -1.43 -4.89
CA LEU A 160 7.19 -2.09 -6.15
C LEU A 160 8.36 -3.08 -6.01
N ARG A 161 9.42 -2.70 -5.30
CA ARG A 161 10.55 -3.60 -5.01
C ARG A 161 10.11 -4.81 -4.19
N LEU A 162 9.22 -4.62 -3.22
CA LEU A 162 8.72 -5.72 -2.39
C LEU A 162 7.85 -6.69 -3.20
N TYR A 163 7.17 -6.21 -4.24
CA TYR A 163 6.41 -7.05 -5.17
C TYR A 163 7.30 -7.83 -6.14
N GLU A 164 8.38 -7.21 -6.61
CA GLU A 164 9.35 -7.83 -7.54
C GLU A 164 10.22 -8.91 -6.87
N VAL A 165 10.43 -8.85 -5.55
CA VAL A 165 11.10 -9.92 -4.83
C VAL A 165 10.12 -11.10 -4.75
N PRO A 166 10.39 -12.24 -5.42
CA PRO A 166 9.54 -13.41 -5.24
C PRO A 166 9.60 -13.78 -3.77
N VAL A 167 8.44 -13.78 -3.11
CA VAL A 167 8.30 -14.35 -1.77
C VAL A 167 8.74 -15.79 -1.91
N ALA A 168 9.97 -16.09 -1.49
CA ALA A 168 10.58 -17.41 -1.63
C ALA A 168 9.63 -18.43 -0.99
N CYS A 169 8.85 -19.10 -1.83
CA CYS A 169 8.10 -20.26 -1.41
C CYS A 169 9.14 -21.36 -1.20
N ASN A 170 9.21 -21.79 0.05
CA ASN A 170 9.77 -23.06 0.52
C ASN A 170 11.30 -23.15 0.71
N THR A 171 11.72 -22.98 1.96
CA THR A 171 12.66 -23.92 2.60
C THR A 171 12.33 -24.02 4.09
N SER A 172 11.30 -24.80 4.44
CA SER A 172 11.27 -25.47 5.74
C SER A 172 10.33 -26.68 5.75
N SER A 173 10.51 -27.61 4.81
CA SER A 173 10.36 -29.02 5.14
C SER A 173 11.76 -29.59 5.27
N LYS A 174 12.35 -29.50 6.46
CA LYS A 174 13.48 -30.37 6.80
C LYS A 174 12.84 -31.74 7.10
N PRO A 175 13.01 -32.77 6.25
CA PRO A 175 12.61 -34.11 6.63
C PRO A 175 13.40 -34.51 7.88
N GLN A 176 12.73 -35.14 8.84
CA GLN A 176 13.37 -35.90 9.90
C GLN A 176 14.34 -36.89 9.22
N GLN A 177 15.64 -36.63 9.34
CA GLN A 177 16.63 -37.70 9.22
C GLN A 177 16.65 -38.43 10.56
N GLU A 178 15.77 -39.42 10.65
CA GLU A 178 16.03 -40.62 11.43
C GLU A 178 16.93 -41.51 10.57
N SER A 179 18.22 -41.54 10.92
CA SER A 179 19.26 -42.50 10.57
C SER A 179 20.52 -41.96 11.27
N GLU A 180 21.27 -42.64 12.11
CA GLU A 180 21.44 -44.07 12.37
C GLU A 180 22.37 -44.19 13.59
N GLN A 181 22.41 -45.38 14.16
CA GLN A 181 23.19 -45.80 15.33
C GLN A 181 24.71 -45.52 15.26
N ASP A 182 25.35 -45.74 16.42
CA ASP A 182 26.79 -45.96 16.62
C ASP A 182 27.73 -44.75 16.65
N ALA A 183 27.99 -44.27 17.87
CA ALA A 183 29.34 -43.95 18.39
C ALA A 183 29.24 -43.19 19.72
N LYS A 184 28.91 -43.89 20.81
CA LYS A 184 29.36 -43.52 22.17
C LYS A 184 29.66 -44.79 22.94
N GLU A 185 30.93 -45.15 22.84
CA GLU A 185 31.73 -45.68 23.94
C GLU A 185 31.48 -44.90 25.24
#